data_AF-A0A3E1BXN9-F1
#
_entry.id   AF-A0A3E1BXN9-F1
#
_cell.length_a   1.000
_cell.length_b   1.000
_cell.length_c   1.000
_cell.angle_alpha   90.00
_cell.angle_beta   90.00
_cell.angle_gamma   90.00
#
_symmetry.space_group_name_H-M   'P 1'
#
loop_
_entity.id
_entity.type
_entity.pdbx_description
1 polymer ?
#
loop_
_entity_poly.entity_id
_entity_poly.type
_entity_poly.pdbx_seq_one_letter_code
_entity_poly.pdbx_strand_id
1 'polypeptide(L)'
;MTDIEEDQRRRRASEIRSAALAYVRECGRRGEVVDVTEFALRRWPRDGAVKRAIMTQALADDIADGVPVVDVWRRFELLGKIALHLTGASGYQALYDLLERNALSPGFTATQIARWVSEGSLAVERAAEILGVDTNGIQDLVNKAGGRGP
;
A
#
# COMPACT_ATOMS: atom_id res chain seq x y z
N MET A 1 -35.78 8.65 10.97
CA MET A 1 -35.08 7.52 11.60
C MET A 1 -33.87 7.20 10.73
N THR A 2 -32.87 8.09 10.70
CA THR A 2 -31.88 8.10 9.59
C THR A 2 -30.52 8.73 9.92
N ASP A 3 -30.30 9.32 11.09
CA ASP A 3 -28.98 9.90 11.45
C ASP A 3 -28.10 8.88 12.21
N ILE A 4 -28.70 8.12 13.13
CA ILE A 4 -27.99 7.12 13.95
C ILE A 4 -27.46 5.95 13.11
N GLU A 5 -28.18 5.51 12.09
CA GLU A 5 -27.74 4.40 11.22
C GLU A 5 -26.62 4.83 10.26
N GLU A 6 -26.67 6.06 9.76
CA GLU A 6 -25.59 6.63 8.95
C GLU A 6 -24.34 6.92 9.80
N ASP A 7 -24.51 7.45 11.01
CA ASP A 7 -23.41 7.64 11.96
C ASP A 7 -22.80 6.31 12.40
N GLN A 8 -23.61 5.28 12.67
CA GLN A 8 -23.10 3.94 12.92
C GLN A 8 -22.39 3.32 11.71
N ARG A 9 -22.84 3.59 10.49
CA ARG A 9 -22.18 3.13 9.25
C ARG A 9 -20.86 3.86 9.03
N ARG A 10 -20.81 5.18 9.25
CA ARG A 10 -19.60 6.02 9.13
C ARG A 10 -18.57 5.68 10.20
N ARG A 11 -18.98 5.48 11.45
CA ARG A 11 -18.08 5.03 12.53
C ARG A 11 -17.48 3.66 12.24
N ARG A 12 -18.28 2.72 11.73
CA ARG A 12 -17.79 1.41 11.30
C ARG A 12 -16.83 1.52 10.12
N ALA A 13 -17.12 2.35 9.12
CA ALA A 13 -16.22 2.58 7.99
C ALA A 13 -14.87 3.18 8.44
N SER A 14 -14.89 4.16 9.34
CA SER A 14 -13.67 4.75 9.91
C SER A 14 -12.87 3.74 10.75
N GLU A 15 -13.55 2.88 11.52
CA GLU A 15 -12.89 1.81 12.28
C GLU A 15 -12.24 0.78 11.35
N ILE A 16 -12.96 0.33 10.31
CA ILE A 16 -12.44 -0.61 9.30
C ILE A 16 -11.20 -0.01 8.61
N ARG A 17 -11.28 1.24 8.17
CA ARG A 17 -10.16 1.91 7.51
C ARG A 17 -8.94 2.09 8.42
N SER A 18 -9.18 2.44 9.68
CA SER A 18 -8.10 2.53 10.68
C SER A 18 -7.45 1.18 10.93
N ALA A 19 -8.26 0.11 10.97
CA ALA A 19 -7.78 -1.26 11.12
C ALA A 19 -6.99 -1.72 9.89
N ALA A 20 -7.46 -1.41 8.67
CA ALA A 20 -6.75 -1.68 7.42
C ALA A 20 -5.38 -0.99 7.39
N LEU A 21 -5.34 0.30 7.73
CA LEU A 21 -4.09 1.06 7.77
C LEU A 21 -3.10 0.50 8.80
N ALA A 22 -3.59 0.20 10.01
CA ALA A 22 -2.76 -0.38 11.06
C ALA A 22 -2.19 -1.75 10.64
N TYR A 23 -3.02 -2.56 9.97
CA TYR A 23 -2.62 -3.88 9.53
C TYR A 23 -1.58 -3.84 8.42
N VAL A 24 -1.81 -3.04 7.37
CA VAL A 24 -0.87 -2.86 6.27
C VAL A 24 0.48 -2.37 6.78
N ARG A 25 0.51 -1.45 7.76
CA ARG A 25 1.75 -1.01 8.42
C ARG A 25 2.45 -2.12 9.18
N GLU A 26 1.71 -2.97 9.87
CA GLU A 26 2.29 -4.12 10.58
C GLU A 26 2.94 -5.10 9.60
N CYS A 27 2.26 -5.42 8.50
CA CYS A 27 2.81 -6.26 7.43
C CYS A 27 4.04 -5.62 6.77
N GLY A 28 4.00 -4.30 6.51
CA GLY A 28 5.15 -3.55 5.99
C GLY A 28 6.38 -3.64 6.89
N ARG A 29 6.19 -3.54 8.22
CA ARG A 29 7.28 -3.70 9.19
C ARG A 29 7.85 -5.12 9.26
N ARG A 30 7.03 -6.15 9.03
CA ARG A 30 7.47 -7.55 9.06
C ARG A 30 7.97 -8.07 7.72
N GLY A 31 7.69 -7.36 6.62
CA GLY A 31 7.94 -7.86 5.26
C GLY A 31 7.06 -9.06 4.90
N GLU A 32 5.92 -9.21 5.57
CA GLU A 32 5.01 -10.36 5.42
C GLU A 32 3.86 -10.02 4.47
N VAL A 33 3.32 -11.05 3.82
CA VAL A 33 2.08 -10.95 3.04
C VAL A 33 0.90 -10.81 4.01
N VAL A 34 -0.06 -9.96 3.65
CA VAL A 34 -1.29 -9.72 4.42
C VAL A 34 -2.18 -10.97 4.42
N ASP A 35 -2.29 -11.64 5.56
CA ASP A 35 -3.39 -12.55 5.90
C ASP A 35 -4.55 -11.79 6.59
N VAL A 36 -5.47 -11.30 5.77
CA VAL A 36 -6.67 -10.58 6.22
C VAL A 36 -7.49 -11.39 7.23
N THR A 37 -7.51 -12.72 7.08
CA THR A 37 -8.29 -13.61 7.95
C THR A 37 -7.65 -13.70 9.33
N GLU A 38 -6.34 -13.92 9.39
CA GLU A 38 -5.61 -14.00 10.65
C GLU A 38 -5.71 -12.68 11.44
N PHE A 39 -5.57 -11.55 10.77
CA PHE A 39 -5.71 -10.24 11.42
C PHE A 39 -7.13 -10.00 11.95
N ALA A 40 -8.15 -10.32 11.17
CA ALA A 40 -9.54 -10.19 11.60
C ALA A 40 -9.85 -11.07 12.82
N LEU A 41 -9.29 -12.29 12.88
CA LEU A 41 -9.42 -13.19 14.05
C LEU A 41 -8.80 -12.58 15.31
N ARG A 42 -7.62 -11.94 15.20
CA ARG A 42 -6.96 -11.27 16.32
C ARG A 42 -7.68 -10.01 16.77
N ARG A 43 -8.25 -9.24 15.83
CA ARG A 43 -8.86 -7.92 16.10
C ARG A 43 -10.29 -7.99 16.64
N TRP A 44 -11.08 -8.98 16.20
CA TRP A 44 -12.46 -9.19 16.64
C TRP A 44 -12.68 -10.58 17.28
N PRO A 45 -11.93 -10.92 18.35
CA PRO A 45 -11.99 -12.26 18.94
C PRO A 45 -13.31 -12.53 19.68
N ARG A 46 -13.99 -11.47 20.14
CA ARG A 46 -15.24 -11.54 20.92
C ARG A 46 -16.50 -11.37 20.07
N ASP A 47 -16.36 -11.11 18.78
CA ASP A 47 -17.51 -10.98 17.89
C ASP A 47 -18.02 -12.36 17.48
N GLY A 48 -19.35 -12.51 17.43
CA GLY A 48 -20.00 -13.72 16.93
C GLY A 48 -19.59 -14.01 15.48
N ALA A 49 -19.58 -15.29 15.09
CA ALA A 49 -19.04 -15.74 13.80
C ALA A 49 -19.56 -14.95 12.58
N VAL A 50 -20.87 -14.63 12.57
CA VAL A 50 -21.51 -13.84 11.51
C VAL A 50 -20.95 -12.41 11.45
N LYS A 51 -20.86 -11.73 12.60
CA LYS A 51 -20.32 -10.37 12.68
C LYS A 51 -18.85 -10.35 12.26
N ARG A 52 -18.06 -11.32 12.71
CA ARG A 52 -16.65 -11.45 12.35
C ARG A 52 -16.46 -11.65 10.84
N ALA A 53 -17.29 -12.48 10.19
CA ALA A 53 -17.24 -12.68 8.75
C ALA A 53 -17.51 -11.37 7.98
N ILE A 54 -18.54 -10.60 8.39
CA ILE A 54 -18.87 -9.30 7.79
C ILE A 54 -17.70 -8.32 7.95
N MET A 55 -17.11 -8.22 9.15
CA MET A 55 -15.99 -7.31 9.40
C MET A 55 -14.72 -7.72 8.63
N THR A 56 -14.48 -9.02 8.47
CA THR A 56 -13.36 -9.56 7.68
C THR A 56 -13.53 -9.20 6.20
N GLN A 57 -14.73 -9.38 5.66
CA GLN A 57 -15.03 -9.01 4.27
C GLN A 57 -14.87 -7.50 4.06
N ALA A 58 -15.42 -6.67 4.96
CA ALA A 58 -15.29 -5.22 4.87
C ALA A 58 -13.83 -4.76 4.94
N LEU A 59 -13.01 -5.42 5.76
CA LEU A 59 -11.56 -5.17 5.81
C LEU A 59 -10.87 -5.57 4.50
N ALA A 60 -11.21 -6.73 3.94
CA ALA A 60 -10.68 -7.18 2.66
C ALA A 60 -11.03 -6.19 1.54
N ASP A 61 -12.28 -5.71 1.52
CA ASP A 61 -12.77 -4.74 0.53
C ASP A 61 -12.04 -3.38 0.67
N ASP A 62 -11.81 -2.88 1.90
CA ASP A 62 -11.08 -1.61 2.11
C ASP A 62 -9.57 -1.74 1.76
N ILE A 63 -8.97 -2.92 1.97
CA ILE A 63 -7.61 -3.20 1.49
C ILE A 63 -7.57 -3.30 -0.05
N ALA A 64 -8.58 -3.94 -0.65
CA ALA A 64 -8.70 -4.10 -2.10
C ALA A 64 -8.97 -2.78 -2.83
N ASP A 65 -9.66 -1.83 -2.18
CA ASP A 65 -9.76 -0.43 -2.63
C ASP A 65 -8.38 0.25 -2.74
N GLY A 66 -7.37 -0.34 -2.10
CA GLY A 66 -5.96 -0.01 -2.28
C GLY A 66 -5.50 1.22 -1.52
N VAL A 67 -6.42 2.07 -1.03
CA VAL A 67 -6.11 3.32 -0.30
C VAL A 67 -5.17 3.09 0.89
N PRO A 68 -5.40 2.13 1.81
CA PRO A 68 -4.50 1.89 2.94
C PRO A 68 -3.13 1.39 2.48
N VAL A 69 -3.09 0.58 1.41
CA VAL A 69 -1.86 0.03 0.84
C VAL A 69 -1.00 1.12 0.23
N VAL A 70 -1.59 1.95 -0.65
CA VAL A 70 -0.87 3.03 -1.32
C VAL A 70 -0.44 4.14 -0.35
N ASP A 71 -1.20 4.40 0.72
CA ASP A 71 -0.84 5.41 1.73
C ASP A 71 0.38 5.02 2.58
N VAL A 72 0.53 3.73 2.90
CA VAL A 72 1.70 3.21 3.63
C VAL A 72 2.90 3.10 2.70
N TRP A 73 2.67 2.63 1.48
CA TRP A 73 3.72 2.49 0.47
C TRP A 73 4.35 3.82 0.05
N ARG A 74 3.56 4.88 -0.19
CA ARG A 74 4.09 6.20 -0.55
C ARG A 74 4.99 6.84 0.51
N ARG A 75 4.95 6.33 1.75
CA ARG A 75 5.81 6.73 2.87
C ARG A 75 7.05 5.83 3.04
N PHE A 76 7.27 4.91 2.12
CA PHE A 76 8.33 3.88 2.17
C PHE A 76 8.20 2.90 3.36
N GLU A 77 7.01 2.80 3.96
CA GLU A 77 6.72 1.90 5.08
C GLU A 77 6.32 0.48 4.60
N LEU A 78 6.07 0.31 3.30
CA LEU A 78 5.71 -0.96 2.67
C LEU A 78 6.57 -1.18 1.42
N LEU A 79 7.06 -2.41 1.23
CA LEU A 79 7.82 -2.80 0.05
C LEU A 79 6.95 -2.83 -1.20
N GLY A 80 7.49 -2.42 -2.34
CA GLY A 80 6.74 -2.34 -3.61
C GLY A 80 6.13 -3.69 -4.02
N LYS A 81 6.87 -4.79 -3.87
CA LYS A 81 6.35 -6.15 -4.19
C LYS A 81 5.11 -6.51 -3.36
N ILE A 82 5.10 -6.13 -2.08
CA ILE A 82 3.96 -6.38 -1.20
C ILE A 82 2.79 -5.48 -1.64
N ALA A 83 3.04 -4.19 -1.88
CA ALA A 83 2.00 -3.27 -2.36
C ALA A 83 1.34 -3.75 -3.67
N LEU A 84 2.12 -4.27 -4.62
CA LEU A 84 1.61 -4.86 -5.87
C LEU A 84 0.70 -6.07 -5.61
N HIS A 85 1.13 -6.99 -4.76
CA HIS A 85 0.35 -8.17 -4.43
C HIS A 85 -1.00 -7.82 -3.78
N LEU A 86 -1.00 -6.86 -2.85
CA LEU A 86 -2.20 -6.48 -2.10
C LEU A 86 -3.22 -5.71 -2.91
N THR A 87 -2.75 -4.87 -3.83
CA THR A 87 -3.63 -4.09 -4.71
C THR A 87 -4.03 -4.86 -5.97
N GLY A 88 -3.41 -6.02 -6.23
CA GLY A 88 -3.53 -6.72 -7.51
C GLY A 88 -2.93 -5.95 -8.70
N ALA A 89 -2.13 -4.92 -8.44
CA ALA A 89 -1.51 -4.10 -9.47
C ALA A 89 -0.44 -4.91 -10.24
N SER A 90 -0.49 -4.84 -11.57
CA SER A 90 0.46 -5.53 -12.46
C SER A 90 1.87 -4.93 -12.46
N GLY A 91 2.04 -3.74 -11.87
CA GLY A 91 3.31 -3.04 -11.81
C GLY A 91 3.17 -1.66 -11.19
N TYR A 92 4.30 -0.97 -11.10
CA TYR A 92 4.42 0.31 -10.44
C TYR A 92 3.57 1.43 -11.05
N GLN A 93 3.38 1.43 -12.37
CA GLN A 93 2.46 2.36 -13.04
C GLN A 93 1.02 2.17 -12.54
N ALA A 94 0.56 0.93 -12.39
CA ALA A 94 -0.77 0.66 -11.87
C ALA A 94 -0.94 1.11 -10.41
N LEU A 95 0.13 1.10 -9.60
CA LEU A 95 0.12 1.71 -8.27
C LEU A 95 -0.02 3.24 -8.33
N TYR A 96 0.62 3.90 -9.29
CA TYR A 96 0.40 5.34 -9.50
C TYR A 96 -0.99 5.67 -9.99
N ASP A 97 -1.54 4.87 -10.90
CA ASP A 97 -2.91 5.06 -11.38
C ASP A 97 -3.90 4.88 -10.22
N LEU A 98 -3.61 4.02 -9.25
CA LEU A 98 -4.39 3.90 -8.01
C LEU A 98 -4.26 5.15 -7.11
N LEU A 99 -3.05 5.72 -6.98
CA LEU A 99 -2.85 6.97 -6.24
C LEU A 99 -3.62 8.14 -6.87
N GLU A 100 -3.54 8.28 -8.20
CA GLU A 100 -4.23 9.33 -8.94
C GLU A 100 -5.75 9.20 -8.81
N ARG A 101 -6.30 8.00 -9.00
CA ARG A 101 -7.74 7.71 -8.83
C ARG A 101 -8.25 8.05 -7.43
N ASN A 102 -7.39 7.95 -6.42
CA ASN A 102 -7.70 8.25 -5.03
C ASN A 102 -7.29 9.67 -4.60
N ALA A 103 -6.89 10.53 -5.55
CA ALA A 103 -6.42 11.90 -5.29
C ALA A 103 -5.27 11.96 -4.26
N LEU A 104 -4.43 10.94 -4.22
CA LEU A 104 -3.25 10.86 -3.35
C LEU A 104 -1.99 11.20 -4.13
N SER A 105 -1.13 12.04 -3.54
CA SER A 105 0.20 12.30 -4.10
C SER A 105 1.11 11.08 -3.91
N PRO A 106 1.90 10.69 -4.93
CA PRO A 106 2.77 9.51 -4.89
C PRO A 106 3.92 9.63 -3.90
N GLY A 107 4.23 10.83 -3.39
CA GLY A 107 5.37 11.06 -2.48
C GLY A 107 6.74 11.01 -3.18
N PHE A 108 6.87 10.23 -4.24
CA PHE A 108 8.07 10.11 -5.07
C PHE A 108 7.72 9.66 -6.48
N THR A 109 8.60 9.95 -7.43
CA THR A 109 8.56 9.45 -8.81
C THR A 109 9.67 8.44 -9.06
N ALA A 110 9.54 7.60 -10.10
CA ALA A 110 10.63 6.71 -10.50
C ALA A 110 11.86 7.54 -10.89
N THR A 111 11.66 8.64 -11.61
CA THR A 111 12.73 9.57 -11.96
C THR A 111 13.42 10.18 -10.74
N GLN A 112 12.68 10.54 -9.68
CA GLN A 112 13.28 11.01 -8.42
C GLN A 112 14.10 9.91 -7.74
N ILE A 113 13.60 8.67 -7.70
CA ILE A 113 14.34 7.51 -7.15
C ILE A 113 15.64 7.28 -7.93
N ALA A 114 15.58 7.26 -9.27
CA ALA A 114 16.77 7.16 -10.13
C ALA A 114 17.79 8.27 -9.85
N ARG A 115 17.32 9.52 -9.73
CA ARG A 115 18.18 10.66 -9.42
C ARG A 115 18.87 10.47 -8.06
N TRP A 116 18.14 10.11 -7.00
CA TRP A 116 18.72 9.90 -5.68
C TRP A 116 19.76 8.78 -5.66
N VAL A 117 19.55 7.72 -6.46
CA VAL A 117 20.54 6.65 -6.64
C VAL A 117 21.79 7.18 -7.35
N SER A 118 21.61 7.94 -8.45
CA SER A 118 22.73 8.55 -9.18
C SER A 118 23.56 9.53 -8.34
N GLU A 119 22.91 10.22 -7.41
CA GLU A 119 23.54 11.16 -6.47
C GLU A 119 24.15 10.44 -5.25
N GLY A 120 24.00 9.13 -5.13
CA GLY A 120 24.46 8.35 -3.97
C GLY A 120 23.67 8.59 -2.68
N SER A 121 22.54 9.30 -2.75
CA SER A 121 21.65 9.60 -1.61
C SER A 121 20.71 8.44 -1.27
N LEU A 122 20.57 7.45 -2.15
CA LEU A 122 19.77 6.25 -1.95
C LEU A 122 20.51 5.03 -2.52
N ALA A 123 20.62 3.95 -1.73
CA ALA A 123 21.22 2.70 -2.19
C ALA A 123 20.35 2.03 -3.28
N VAL A 124 21.00 1.37 -4.24
CA VAL A 124 20.33 0.66 -5.37
C VAL A 124 19.39 -0.42 -4.85
N GLU A 125 19.81 -1.16 -3.82
CA GLU A 125 19.03 -2.23 -3.19
C GLU A 125 17.75 -1.67 -2.56
N ARG A 126 17.87 -0.52 -1.89
CA ARG A 126 16.72 0.14 -1.28
C ARG A 126 15.76 0.69 -2.33
N ALA A 127 16.27 1.22 -3.43
CA ALA A 127 15.45 1.64 -4.56
C ALA A 127 14.69 0.45 -5.19
N ALA A 128 15.37 -0.70 -5.33
CA ALA A 128 14.77 -1.94 -5.86
C ALA A 128 13.63 -2.43 -4.96
N GLU A 129 13.82 -2.40 -3.64
CA GLU A 129 12.79 -2.70 -2.64
C GLU A 129 11.56 -1.80 -2.74
N ILE A 130 11.78 -0.48 -2.84
CA ILE A 130 10.72 0.54 -2.92
C ILE A 130 9.87 0.33 -4.18
N LEU A 131 10.52 0.15 -5.33
CA LEU A 131 9.85 -0.01 -6.62
C LEU A 131 9.36 -1.46 -6.85
N GLY A 132 9.83 -2.40 -6.04
CA GLY A 132 9.50 -3.83 -6.15
C GLY A 132 10.15 -4.52 -7.36
N VAL A 133 11.26 -3.98 -7.87
CA VAL A 133 12.02 -4.52 -9.01
C VAL A 133 13.35 -5.12 -8.55
N ASP A 134 14.18 -5.59 -9.48
CA ASP A 134 15.56 -5.96 -9.18
C ASP A 134 16.53 -4.77 -9.36
N THR A 135 17.78 -4.96 -8.94
CA THR A 135 18.82 -3.91 -9.03
C THR A 135 19.18 -3.55 -10.47
N ASN A 136 19.03 -4.48 -11.42
CA ASN A 136 19.24 -4.21 -12.84
C ASN A 136 18.17 -3.23 -13.38
N GLY A 137 16.91 -3.43 -12.99
CA GLY A 137 15.81 -2.53 -13.33
C GLY A 137 16.02 -1.12 -12.78
N ILE A 138 16.63 -0.97 -11.61
CA ILE A 138 17.06 0.33 -11.08
C ILE A 138 18.18 0.93 -11.91
N GLN A 139 19.19 0.14 -12.28
CA GLN A 139 20.30 0.64 -13.08
C GLN A 139 19.84 1.11 -14.46
N ASP A 140 18.92 0.39 -15.09
CA ASP A 140 18.28 0.80 -16.35
C ASP A 140 17.52 2.13 -16.21
N LEU A 141 16.83 2.31 -15.08
CA LEU A 141 16.11 3.54 -14.76
C LEU A 141 17.07 4.73 -14.62
N VAL A 142 18.19 4.53 -13.90
CA VAL A 142 19.26 5.54 -13.73
C VAL A 142 19.86 5.91 -15.08
N ASN A 143 20.21 4.91 -15.91
CA ASN A 143 20.78 5.13 -17.24
C ASN A 143 19.83 5.91 -18.15
N LYS A 144 18.53 5.59 -18.11
CA LYS A 144 17.50 6.31 -18.88
C LYS A 144 17.28 7.75 -18.39
N ALA A 145 17.39 7.99 -17.08
CA ALA A 145 17.27 9.33 -16.50
C ALA A 145 18.48 10.22 -16.84
N GLY A 146 19.68 9.64 -16.89
CA GLY A 146 20.91 10.33 -17.31
C GLY A 146 21.07 10.49 -18.83
N GLY A 147 20.41 9.63 -19.63
CA GLY A 147 20.47 9.62 -21.09
C GLY A 147 19.59 10.67 -21.79
N ARG A 148 18.90 11.54 -21.06
CA ARG A 148 18.14 12.66 -21.64
C ARG A 148 19.03 13.89 -21.83
N GLY A 149 20.02 13.76 -22.70
CA GLY A 149 20.69 14.87 -23.39
C GLY A 149 20.66 14.56 -24.89
N PRO A 150 19.92 15.36 -25.66
CA PRO A 150 20.57 16.40 -26.46
C PRO A 150 20.14 17.82 -26.09
#